data_AF-A0A3E1Y3Z2-F1
#
_entry.id   AF-A0A3E1Y3Z2-F1
#
_cell.length_a   1.000
_cell.length_b   1.000
_cell.length_c   1.000
_cell.angle_alpha   90.00
_cell.angle_beta   90.00
_cell.angle_gamma   90.00
#
_symmetry.space_group_name_H-M   'P 1'
#
loop_
_entity.id
_entity.type
_entity.pdbx_description
1 polymer ?
#
loop_
_entity_poly.entity_id
_entity_poly.type
_entity_poly.pdbx_seq_one_letter_code
_entity_poly.pdbx_strand_id
1 'polypeptide(L)'
;MLERKLKWSHLRALNELYTKEQTSAQIQDNAFIQHLKNKKRLIANKPGYQNILIAKPGYLQYYQDNFLKAYERYTLFLQSNNITTDGRHRFDEYDLETFAFIMERKEEILASVPSIRQFSSRMFKEKGSKYLDTHPGIASIVLNLLNLEAFPGSDTTENQWRFVIDHPTPNLIVLCENIANLKRPWVARTHKIELWYVGGNNTTILEQISPEKLEIPLLYSCDWDQHGLEIYKRIHEIFNSKNKNIQILTPYNQECFLPESSPNHGSKWKDLHITHQWKSHPFNKEQTNLLSKLINNKQWIEEESQDLVQLLQYNGFSV
;
A
#
# COMPACT_ATOMS: atom_id res chain seq x y z
N MET A 1 17.75 24.52 -28.66
CA MET A 1 17.56 23.20 -29.30
C MET A 1 16.15 22.74 -28.95
N LEU A 2 15.32 22.28 -29.90
CA LEU A 2 13.96 21.84 -29.58
C LEU A 2 14.03 20.54 -28.76
N GLU A 3 13.51 20.50 -27.53
CA GLU A 3 13.41 19.26 -26.76
C GLU A 3 12.53 18.26 -27.50
N ARG A 4 13.05 17.06 -27.75
CA ARG A 4 12.40 16.05 -28.62
C ARG A 4 11.22 15.36 -27.90
N LYS A 5 11.35 15.09 -26.60
CA LYS A 5 10.35 14.42 -25.72
C LYS A 5 9.61 13.28 -26.43
N LEU A 6 10.37 12.39 -27.09
CA LEU A 6 9.81 11.29 -27.85
C LEU A 6 9.51 10.11 -26.94
N LYS A 7 8.23 9.74 -26.87
CA LYS A 7 7.79 8.44 -26.37
C LYS A 7 8.22 7.30 -27.29
N TRP A 8 8.26 6.10 -26.76
CA TRP A 8 8.52 4.87 -27.51
C TRP A 8 7.62 4.71 -28.75
N SER A 9 6.34 5.06 -28.63
CA SER A 9 5.40 5.06 -29.77
C SER A 9 5.86 5.95 -30.94
N HIS A 10 6.42 7.13 -30.64
CA HIS A 10 6.96 8.03 -31.66
C HIS A 10 8.23 7.45 -32.30
N LEU A 11 9.14 6.90 -31.49
CA LEU A 11 10.37 6.27 -31.99
C LEU A 11 10.06 5.10 -32.94
N ARG A 12 9.09 4.25 -32.56
CA ARG A 12 8.62 3.16 -33.43
C ARG A 12 8.04 3.66 -34.74
N ALA A 13 7.21 4.68 -34.71
CA ALA A 13 6.61 5.24 -35.91
C ALA A 13 7.65 5.92 -36.83
N LEU A 14 8.66 6.57 -36.25
CA LEU A 14 9.81 7.10 -37.00
C LEU A 14 10.61 5.96 -37.66
N ASN A 15 10.82 4.84 -36.96
CA ASN A 15 11.45 3.65 -37.54
C ASN A 15 10.58 2.99 -38.63
N GLU A 16 9.25 3.02 -38.48
CA GLU A 16 8.33 2.52 -39.50
C GLU A 16 8.39 3.38 -40.76
N LEU A 17 8.45 4.70 -40.62
CA LEU A 17 8.72 5.61 -41.74
C LEU A 17 10.08 5.34 -42.40
N TYR A 18 11.07 4.86 -41.68
CA TYR A 18 12.38 4.52 -42.24
C TYR A 18 12.36 3.18 -42.99
N THR A 19 11.71 2.17 -42.44
CA THR A 19 11.71 0.80 -42.98
C THR A 19 10.63 0.54 -44.03
N LYS A 20 9.49 1.21 -43.92
CA LYS A 20 8.32 1.02 -44.81
C LYS A 20 7.95 2.26 -45.60
N GLU A 21 8.67 3.37 -45.39
CA GLU A 21 8.41 4.68 -46.00
C GLU A 21 7.04 5.29 -45.67
N GLN A 22 6.23 4.64 -44.84
CA GLN A 22 4.93 5.14 -44.40
C GLN A 22 4.56 4.62 -43.00
N THR A 23 3.74 5.36 -42.26
CA THR A 23 3.14 4.92 -40.99
C THR A 23 1.71 5.46 -40.84
N SER A 24 0.83 4.66 -40.21
CA SER A 24 -0.52 5.08 -39.80
C SER A 24 -0.59 5.48 -38.32
N ALA A 25 0.54 5.43 -37.60
CA ALA A 25 0.60 5.76 -36.19
C ALA A 25 0.26 7.23 -35.95
N GLN A 26 -0.57 7.49 -34.93
CA GLN A 26 -0.95 8.83 -34.54
C GLN A 26 0.14 9.44 -33.66
N ILE A 27 1.09 10.13 -34.30
CA ILE A 27 2.30 10.71 -33.66
C ILE A 27 2.44 12.23 -33.87
N GLN A 28 1.43 12.84 -34.50
CA GLN A 28 1.44 14.26 -34.86
C GLN A 28 1.15 15.19 -33.68
N ASP A 29 0.84 14.66 -32.50
CA ASP A 29 0.70 15.39 -31.24
C ASP A 29 2.04 15.93 -30.72
N ASN A 30 3.16 15.31 -31.12
CA ASN A 30 4.49 15.73 -30.68
C ASN A 30 5.06 16.89 -31.54
N ALA A 31 5.56 17.93 -30.86
CA ALA A 31 6.10 19.14 -31.50
C ALA A 31 7.34 18.89 -32.38
N PHE A 32 8.18 17.92 -32.03
CA PHE A 32 9.32 17.53 -32.85
C PHE A 32 8.87 16.86 -34.16
N ILE A 33 7.84 16.02 -34.12
CA ILE A 33 7.24 15.42 -35.33
C ILE A 33 6.66 16.52 -36.24
N GLN A 34 5.98 17.50 -35.67
CA GLN A 34 5.50 18.68 -36.42
C GLN A 34 6.65 19.49 -37.04
N HIS A 35 7.79 19.60 -36.35
CA HIS A 35 8.98 20.24 -36.90
C HIS A 35 9.58 19.47 -38.09
N LEU A 36 9.63 18.13 -38.03
CA LEU A 36 10.05 17.30 -39.16
C LEU A 36 9.16 17.48 -40.38
N LYS A 37 7.85 17.59 -40.16
CA LYS A 37 6.84 17.77 -41.22
C LYS A 37 6.87 19.17 -41.84
N ASN A 38 6.79 20.21 -41.01
CA ASN A 38 6.50 21.57 -41.47
C ASN A 38 7.77 22.37 -41.81
N LYS A 39 8.84 22.19 -41.02
CA LYS A 39 10.08 22.97 -41.17
C LYS A 39 11.14 22.21 -41.96
N LYS A 40 11.46 20.99 -41.56
CA LYS A 40 12.45 20.17 -42.30
C LYS A 40 11.90 19.55 -43.58
N ARG A 41 10.57 19.44 -43.70
CA ARG A 41 9.86 18.85 -44.84
C ARG A 41 10.32 17.43 -45.17
N LEU A 42 10.75 16.67 -44.16
CA LEU A 42 11.24 15.29 -44.30
C LEU A 42 10.11 14.26 -44.26
N ILE A 43 8.92 14.64 -43.80
CA ILE A 43 7.72 13.78 -43.81
C ILE A 43 6.52 14.59 -44.28
N ALA A 44 5.47 13.92 -44.76
CA ALA A 44 4.19 14.57 -45.09
C ALA A 44 3.02 13.60 -44.94
N ASN A 45 1.80 14.14 -44.95
CA ASN A 45 0.61 13.30 -45.10
C ASN A 45 0.58 12.73 -46.52
N LYS A 46 0.15 11.47 -46.66
CA LYS A 46 -0.09 10.84 -47.94
C LYS A 46 -1.22 11.58 -48.67
N PRO A 47 -1.09 11.88 -49.98
CA PRO A 47 -2.18 12.48 -50.75
C PRO A 47 -3.48 11.68 -50.61
N GLY A 48 -4.57 12.34 -50.25
CA GLY A 48 -5.87 11.71 -50.02
C GLY A 48 -6.05 11.00 -48.66
N TYR A 49 -5.00 10.85 -47.85
CA TYR A 49 -5.07 10.18 -46.54
C TYR A 49 -4.39 11.01 -45.45
N GLN A 50 -5.19 11.75 -44.68
CA GLN A 50 -4.66 12.64 -43.63
C GLN A 50 -4.02 11.90 -42.44
N ASN A 51 -4.38 10.63 -42.24
CA ASN A 51 -3.93 9.81 -41.12
C ASN A 51 -2.69 8.96 -41.42
N ILE A 52 -2.19 8.99 -42.66
CA ILE A 52 -0.99 8.24 -43.07
C ILE A 52 0.12 9.24 -43.34
N LEU A 53 1.24 9.08 -42.65
CA LEU A 53 2.47 9.81 -42.92
C LEU A 53 3.34 9.01 -43.88
N ILE A 54 4.04 9.72 -44.77
CA ILE A 54 5.01 9.18 -45.71
C ILE A 54 6.37 9.89 -45.55
N ALA A 55 7.44 9.14 -45.80
CA ALA A 55 8.79 9.66 -45.87
C ALA A 55 8.99 10.49 -47.16
N LYS A 56 9.77 11.56 -47.08
CA LYS A 56 10.20 12.37 -48.23
C LYS A 56 11.70 12.17 -48.50
N PRO A 57 12.19 12.59 -49.69
CA PRO A 57 13.62 12.58 -49.98
C PRO A 57 14.43 13.23 -48.84
N GLY A 58 15.50 12.55 -48.42
CA GLY A 58 16.35 12.95 -47.31
C GLY A 58 15.93 12.43 -45.93
N TYR A 59 14.71 11.89 -45.76
CA TYR A 59 14.29 11.33 -44.47
C TYR A 59 15.12 10.12 -44.06
N LEU A 60 15.40 9.20 -44.99
CA LEU A 60 16.12 7.96 -44.69
C LEU A 60 17.52 8.26 -44.13
N GLN A 61 18.27 9.12 -44.83
CA GLN A 61 19.59 9.57 -44.37
C GLN A 61 19.49 10.29 -43.01
N TYR A 62 18.53 11.20 -42.88
CA TYR A 62 18.31 11.90 -41.61
C TYR A 62 18.02 10.93 -40.45
N TYR A 63 17.23 9.89 -40.68
CA TYR A 63 16.92 8.88 -39.68
C TYR A 63 18.16 8.06 -39.30
N GLN A 64 18.96 7.63 -40.27
CA GLN A 64 20.23 6.93 -40.02
C GLN A 64 21.17 7.75 -39.15
N ASP A 65 21.33 9.03 -39.47
CA ASP A 65 22.26 9.92 -38.78
C ASP A 65 21.81 10.26 -37.35
N ASN A 66 20.50 10.27 -37.07
CA ASN A 66 19.95 10.83 -35.83
C ASN A 66 19.24 9.83 -34.91
N PHE A 67 18.77 8.69 -35.42
CA PHE A 67 17.86 7.80 -34.68
C PHE A 67 18.21 6.32 -34.76
N LEU A 68 18.75 5.83 -35.88
CA LEU A 68 18.93 4.40 -36.11
C LEU A 68 19.69 3.70 -34.99
N LYS A 69 20.89 4.20 -34.64
CA LYS A 69 21.72 3.61 -33.58
C LYS A 69 21.02 3.57 -32.21
N ALA A 70 20.34 4.66 -31.84
CA ALA A 70 19.64 4.74 -30.57
C ALA A 70 18.43 3.77 -30.55
N TYR A 71 17.65 3.74 -31.63
CA TYR A 71 16.50 2.87 -31.77
C TYR A 71 16.89 1.38 -31.71
N GLU A 72 17.96 0.98 -32.40
CA GLU A 72 18.49 -0.38 -32.37
C GLU A 72 18.94 -0.75 -30.95
N ARG A 73 19.68 0.14 -30.27
CA ARG A 73 20.10 -0.04 -28.87
C ARG A 73 18.90 -0.25 -27.93
N TYR A 74 17.88 0.59 -28.02
CA TYR A 74 16.68 0.46 -27.19
C TYR A 74 15.90 -0.82 -27.50
N THR A 75 15.78 -1.16 -28.78
CA THR A 75 15.08 -2.39 -29.21
C THR A 75 15.78 -3.64 -28.68
N LEU A 76 17.11 -3.71 -28.80
CA LEU A 76 17.91 -4.80 -28.27
C LEU A 76 17.73 -4.90 -26.75
N PHE A 77 17.83 -3.77 -26.03
CA PHE A 77 17.65 -3.74 -24.58
C PHE A 77 16.28 -4.26 -24.15
N LEU A 78 15.20 -3.79 -24.78
CA LEU A 78 13.84 -4.21 -24.46
C LEU A 78 13.66 -5.73 -24.70
N GLN A 79 14.17 -6.23 -25.83
CA GLN A 79 14.11 -7.65 -26.18
C GLN A 79 14.92 -8.52 -25.19
N SER A 80 16.15 -8.14 -24.87
CA SER A 80 17.01 -8.88 -23.94
C SER A 80 16.44 -8.94 -22.51
N ASN A 81 15.56 -8.02 -22.15
CA ASN A 81 14.92 -7.97 -20.83
C ASN A 81 13.44 -8.40 -20.86
N ASN A 82 12.99 -9.06 -21.94
CA ASN A 82 11.61 -9.52 -22.10
C ASN A 82 10.54 -8.43 -21.92
N ILE A 83 10.87 -7.18 -22.25
CA ILE A 83 9.92 -6.07 -22.26
C ILE A 83 9.28 -6.00 -23.64
N THR A 84 7.95 -5.99 -23.70
CA THR A 84 7.25 -5.96 -24.99
C THR A 84 7.60 -4.68 -25.76
N THR A 85 8.00 -4.83 -27.02
CA THR A 85 8.34 -3.71 -27.89
C THR A 85 7.10 -3.10 -28.56
N ASP A 86 5.90 -3.35 -28.02
CA ASP A 86 4.67 -2.81 -28.59
C ASP A 86 4.52 -1.30 -28.33
N GLY A 87 3.64 -0.64 -29.08
CA GLY A 87 3.51 0.83 -29.06
C GLY A 87 2.60 1.33 -27.93
N ARG A 88 2.12 0.46 -27.04
CA ARG A 88 1.18 0.81 -25.98
C ARG A 88 1.90 1.41 -24.77
N HIS A 89 3.20 1.14 -24.66
CA HIS A 89 4.06 1.71 -23.63
C HIS A 89 4.15 3.22 -23.74
N ARG A 90 4.06 3.87 -22.59
CA ARG A 90 4.05 5.34 -22.45
C ARG A 90 5.39 5.93 -22.03
N PHE A 91 6.42 5.10 -21.88
CA PHE A 91 7.75 5.54 -21.51
C PHE A 91 8.44 6.31 -22.65
N ASP A 92 9.32 7.23 -22.29
CA ASP A 92 10.11 8.07 -23.21
C ASP A 92 11.58 7.67 -23.26
N GLU A 93 12.37 8.41 -24.04
CA GLU A 93 13.82 8.20 -24.14
C GLU A 93 14.52 8.27 -22.78
N TYR A 94 14.10 9.16 -21.88
CA TYR A 94 14.66 9.29 -20.54
C TYR A 94 14.40 8.02 -19.70
N ASP A 95 13.19 7.48 -19.77
CA ASP A 95 12.86 6.22 -19.10
C ASP A 95 13.70 5.06 -19.63
N LEU A 96 13.86 4.96 -20.96
CA LEU A 96 14.67 3.91 -21.60
C LEU A 96 16.13 3.97 -21.16
N GLU A 97 16.71 5.16 -21.09
CA GLU A 97 18.06 5.38 -20.59
C GLU A 97 18.17 5.03 -19.10
N THR A 98 17.15 5.39 -18.32
CA THR A 98 17.07 5.05 -16.89
C THR A 98 16.96 3.54 -16.68
N PHE A 99 16.20 2.81 -17.51
CA PHE A 99 16.12 1.36 -17.44
C PHE A 99 17.46 0.68 -17.72
N ALA A 100 18.19 1.16 -18.72
CA ALA A 100 19.53 0.67 -19.02
C ALA A 100 20.48 0.90 -17.83
N PHE A 101 20.44 2.08 -17.23
CA PHE A 101 21.22 2.42 -16.04
C PHE A 101 20.86 1.54 -14.82
N ILE A 102 19.57 1.27 -14.60
CA ILE A 102 19.10 0.37 -13.53
C ILE A 102 19.69 -1.03 -13.71
N MET A 103 19.70 -1.55 -14.95
CA MET A 103 20.28 -2.87 -15.23
C MET A 103 21.78 -2.91 -15.01
N GLU A 104 22.50 -1.88 -15.43
CA GLU A 104 23.95 -1.77 -15.23
C GLU A 104 24.33 -1.75 -13.74
N ARG A 105 23.47 -1.16 -12.88
CA ARG A 105 23.69 -1.04 -11.44
C ARG A 105 22.81 -1.96 -10.59
N LYS A 106 22.28 -3.02 -11.18
CA LYS A 106 21.28 -3.89 -10.53
C LYS A 106 21.76 -4.42 -9.17
N GLU A 107 22.99 -4.90 -9.09
CA GLU A 107 23.56 -5.44 -7.84
C GLU A 107 23.69 -4.39 -6.74
N GLU A 108 24.15 -3.17 -7.09
CA GLU A 108 24.28 -2.05 -6.15
C GLU A 108 22.92 -1.61 -5.61
N ILE A 109 21.89 -1.62 -6.46
CA ILE A 109 20.52 -1.32 -6.07
C ILE A 109 19.96 -2.39 -5.13
N LEU A 110 20.20 -3.67 -5.42
CA LEU A 110 19.69 -4.79 -4.64
C LEU A 110 20.34 -4.91 -3.26
N ALA A 111 21.56 -4.39 -3.08
CA ALA A 111 22.23 -4.33 -1.78
C ALA A 111 21.45 -3.52 -0.73
N SER A 112 20.67 -2.52 -1.18
CA SER A 112 19.77 -1.74 -0.31
C SER A 112 18.60 -1.21 -1.13
N VAL A 113 17.58 -2.05 -1.30
CA VAL A 113 16.38 -1.70 -2.07
C VAL A 113 15.62 -0.59 -1.34
N PRO A 114 15.50 0.61 -1.93
CA PRO A 114 14.80 1.73 -1.30
C PRO A 114 13.28 1.62 -1.53
N SER A 115 12.48 2.39 -0.81
CA SER A 115 11.04 2.49 -1.09
C SER A 115 10.79 3.07 -2.50
N ILE A 116 9.61 2.80 -3.08
CA ILE A 116 9.28 3.25 -4.45
C ILE A 116 9.55 4.75 -4.69
N ARG A 117 9.25 5.61 -3.70
CA ARG A 117 9.47 7.06 -3.80
C ARG A 117 10.93 7.45 -3.73
N GLN A 118 11.70 6.79 -2.87
CA GLN A 118 13.14 6.99 -2.77
C GLN A 118 13.83 6.49 -4.05
N PHE A 119 13.40 5.34 -4.57
CA PHE A 119 13.86 4.82 -5.85
C PHE A 119 13.58 5.81 -6.98
N SER A 120 12.33 6.27 -7.09
CA SER A 120 11.88 7.25 -8.10
C SER A 120 12.71 8.53 -8.04
N SER A 121 12.98 9.05 -6.84
CA SER A 121 13.79 10.27 -6.65
C SER A 121 15.24 10.08 -7.11
N ARG A 122 15.84 8.91 -6.89
CA ARG A 122 17.24 8.61 -7.23
C ARG A 122 17.43 8.34 -8.72
N MET A 123 16.54 7.54 -9.31
CA MET A 123 16.67 7.06 -10.70
C MET A 123 15.97 7.96 -11.71
N PHE A 124 14.82 8.54 -11.35
CA PHE A 124 14.01 9.40 -12.23
C PHE A 124 14.06 10.86 -11.76
N LYS A 125 15.28 11.38 -11.55
CA LYS A 125 15.55 12.72 -11.00
C LYS A 125 14.77 13.83 -11.69
N GLU A 126 14.59 13.75 -13.01
CA GLU A 126 13.89 14.78 -13.80
C GLU A 126 12.37 14.70 -13.69
N LYS A 127 11.83 13.60 -13.15
CA LYS A 127 10.38 13.32 -13.07
C LYS A 127 9.83 13.30 -11.65
N GLY A 128 10.72 13.32 -10.65
CA GLY A 128 10.39 13.50 -9.24
C GLY A 128 10.04 12.21 -8.50
N SER A 129 9.87 12.32 -7.18
CA SER A 129 9.70 11.18 -6.27
C SER A 129 8.37 10.44 -6.41
N LYS A 130 7.35 11.07 -7.00
CA LYS A 130 6.03 10.45 -7.22
C LYS A 130 5.88 9.82 -8.61
N TYR A 131 6.92 9.86 -9.44
CA TYR A 131 6.81 9.46 -10.83
C TYR A 131 6.35 8.01 -10.98
N LEU A 132 6.98 7.08 -10.25
CA LEU A 132 6.60 5.67 -10.29
C LEU A 132 5.23 5.40 -9.66
N ASP A 133 4.81 6.17 -8.64
CA ASP A 133 3.46 6.07 -8.05
C ASP A 133 2.37 6.33 -9.11
N THR A 134 2.60 7.29 -10.02
CA THR A 134 1.62 7.67 -11.05
C THR A 134 1.79 6.92 -12.38
N HIS A 135 2.83 6.08 -12.51
CA HIS A 135 3.14 5.34 -13.74
C HIS A 135 3.34 3.84 -13.44
N PRO A 136 2.26 3.10 -13.10
CA PRO A 136 2.35 1.70 -12.68
C PRO A 136 2.97 0.78 -13.74
N GLY A 137 2.79 1.08 -15.04
CA GLY A 137 3.46 0.32 -16.11
C GLY A 137 4.98 0.45 -16.09
N ILE A 138 5.50 1.64 -15.75
CA ILE A 138 6.95 1.87 -15.62
C ILE A 138 7.46 1.22 -14.32
N ALA A 139 6.70 1.34 -13.23
CA ALA A 139 7.04 0.67 -11.97
C ALA A 139 7.13 -0.86 -12.15
N SER A 140 6.20 -1.46 -12.89
CA SER A 140 6.21 -2.89 -13.19
C SER A 140 7.44 -3.30 -14.02
N ILE A 141 7.84 -2.49 -15.00
CA ILE A 141 9.08 -2.72 -15.75
C ILE A 141 10.30 -2.67 -14.83
N VAL A 142 10.40 -1.66 -13.95
CA VAL A 142 11.51 -1.54 -13.00
C VAL A 142 11.58 -2.75 -12.05
N LEU A 143 10.45 -3.21 -11.53
CA LEU A 143 10.37 -4.41 -10.69
C LEU A 143 10.87 -5.65 -11.42
N ASN A 144 10.45 -5.84 -12.68
CA ASN A 144 10.92 -6.93 -13.53
C ASN A 144 12.44 -6.85 -13.75
N LEU A 145 12.98 -5.68 -14.12
CA LEU A 145 14.42 -5.49 -14.30
C LEU A 145 15.22 -5.84 -13.04
N LEU A 146 14.69 -5.51 -11.86
CA LEU A 146 15.31 -5.82 -10.56
C LEU A 146 15.05 -7.24 -10.07
N ASN A 147 14.16 -8.02 -10.70
CA ASN A 147 13.63 -9.29 -10.19
C ASN A 147 12.99 -9.15 -8.79
N LEU A 148 12.19 -8.10 -8.58
CA LEU A 148 11.43 -7.86 -7.35
C LEU A 148 9.94 -8.04 -7.60
N GLU A 149 9.23 -8.63 -6.62
CA GLU A 149 7.76 -8.70 -6.67
C GLU A 149 7.12 -7.35 -6.30
N ALA A 150 7.71 -6.64 -5.34
CA ALA A 150 7.27 -5.32 -4.91
C ALA A 150 8.42 -4.49 -4.30
N PHE A 151 8.22 -3.17 -4.16
CA PHE A 151 9.14 -2.31 -3.42
C PHE A 151 8.89 -2.44 -1.91
N PRO A 152 9.91 -2.31 -1.06
CA PRO A 152 9.73 -2.33 0.40
C PRO A 152 8.71 -1.29 0.89
N GLY A 153 7.87 -1.69 1.86
CA GLY A 153 6.82 -0.85 2.43
C GLY A 153 5.61 -0.61 1.52
N SER A 154 5.45 -1.42 0.45
CA SER A 154 4.23 -1.41 -0.37
C SER A 154 3.08 -2.21 0.23
N ASP A 155 3.37 -3.12 1.17
CA ASP A 155 2.34 -3.91 1.83
C ASP A 155 1.68 -3.08 2.94
N THR A 156 0.39 -2.82 2.80
CA THR A 156 -0.40 -2.10 3.81
C THR A 156 -0.60 -2.90 5.10
N THR A 157 -0.31 -4.20 5.10
CA THR A 157 -0.34 -5.06 6.29
C THR A 157 0.96 -4.98 7.11
N GLU A 158 2.05 -4.45 6.53
CA GLU A 158 3.31 -4.14 7.22
C GLU A 158 3.29 -2.77 7.91
N ASN A 159 2.15 -2.07 7.88
CA ASN A 159 1.99 -0.77 8.52
C ASN A 159 2.12 -0.89 10.04
N GLN A 160 3.34 -0.80 10.57
CA GLN A 160 3.66 -0.82 12.00
C GLN A 160 3.28 0.49 12.71
N TRP A 161 2.09 1.03 12.45
CA TRP A 161 1.63 2.28 13.04
C TRP A 161 0.49 2.00 14.02
N ARG A 162 0.60 2.58 15.22
CA ARG A 162 -0.52 2.73 16.15
C ARG A 162 -1.01 4.17 16.14
N PHE A 163 -2.31 4.37 16.20
CA PHE A 163 -2.88 5.67 16.50
C PHE A 163 -3.03 5.80 18.00
N VAL A 164 -2.61 6.94 18.56
CA VAL A 164 -2.61 7.21 19.99
C VAL A 164 -3.30 8.55 20.26
N ILE A 165 -4.19 8.57 21.23
CA ILE A 165 -4.65 9.80 21.88
C ILE A 165 -3.91 9.91 23.21
N ASP A 166 -2.82 10.66 23.20
CA ASP A 166 -1.97 10.83 24.38
C ASP A 166 -2.66 11.60 25.50
N HIS A 167 -2.31 11.25 26.74
CA HIS A 167 -2.58 12.05 27.92
C HIS A 167 -1.25 12.25 28.70
N PRO A 168 -0.93 13.45 29.22
CA PRO A 168 0.37 13.69 29.88
C PRO A 168 0.60 12.84 31.13
N THR A 169 -0.47 12.53 31.88
CA THR A 169 -0.43 11.73 33.11
C THR A 169 -1.60 10.73 33.11
N PRO A 170 -1.56 9.69 32.27
CA PRO A 170 -2.68 8.76 32.14
C PRO A 170 -2.76 7.85 33.37
N ASN A 171 -3.97 7.61 33.84
CA ASN A 171 -4.23 6.61 34.89
C ASN A 171 -4.30 5.20 34.32
N LEU A 172 -4.66 5.07 33.04
CA LEU A 172 -4.80 3.81 32.32
C LEU A 172 -4.65 4.02 30.81
N ILE A 173 -4.32 2.94 30.10
CA ILE A 173 -4.25 2.86 28.65
C ILE A 173 -5.31 1.85 28.19
N VAL A 174 -6.16 2.24 27.23
CA VAL A 174 -7.13 1.35 26.58
C VAL A 174 -6.72 1.14 25.13
N LEU A 175 -6.44 -0.12 24.77
CA LEU A 175 -6.30 -0.57 23.40
C LEU A 175 -7.69 -0.86 22.85
N CYS A 176 -8.08 -0.20 21.77
CA CYS A 176 -9.35 -0.37 21.07
C CYS A 176 -9.14 -1.17 19.78
N GLU A 177 -10.02 -2.13 19.52
CA GLU A 177 -10.07 -2.83 18.24
C GLU A 177 -10.50 -1.87 17.13
N ASN A 178 -11.44 -0.97 17.41
CA ASN A 178 -11.95 0.02 16.46
C ASN A 178 -11.48 1.46 16.76
N ILE A 179 -11.29 2.25 15.70
CA ILE A 179 -10.92 3.66 15.78
C ILE A 179 -12.05 4.56 16.32
N ALA A 180 -13.29 4.07 16.43
CA ALA A 180 -14.45 4.83 16.87
C ALA A 180 -14.23 5.54 18.22
N ASN A 181 -13.62 4.85 19.19
CA ASN A 181 -13.31 5.42 20.51
C ASN A 181 -12.30 6.58 20.44
N LEU A 182 -11.32 6.50 19.53
CA LEU A 182 -10.32 7.55 19.34
C LEU A 182 -10.90 8.83 18.73
N LYS A 183 -12.08 8.77 18.09
CA LYS A 183 -12.77 9.96 17.54
C LYS A 183 -13.36 10.87 18.62
N ARG A 184 -13.35 10.45 19.90
CA ARG A 184 -13.87 11.20 21.05
C ARG A 184 -12.75 11.57 22.05
N PRO A 185 -11.70 12.29 21.63
CA PRO A 185 -10.52 12.53 22.46
C PRO A 185 -10.81 13.33 23.74
N TRP A 186 -11.91 14.10 23.79
CA TRP A 186 -12.31 14.81 25.00
C TRP A 186 -12.72 13.85 26.13
N VAL A 187 -13.34 12.70 25.82
CA VAL A 187 -13.70 11.69 26.83
C VAL A 187 -12.43 11.13 27.45
N ALA A 188 -11.47 10.73 26.61
CA ALA A 188 -10.18 10.21 27.06
C ALA A 188 -9.44 11.22 27.96
N ARG A 189 -9.38 12.49 27.55
CA ARG A 189 -8.70 13.54 28.31
C ARG A 189 -9.36 13.83 29.66
N THR A 190 -10.68 13.97 29.70
CA THR A 190 -11.44 14.26 30.93
C THR A 190 -11.18 13.18 32.00
N HIS A 191 -11.06 11.93 31.57
CA HIS A 191 -10.90 10.78 32.44
C HIS A 191 -9.44 10.31 32.60
N LYS A 192 -8.47 11.09 32.10
CA LYS A 192 -7.03 10.76 32.13
C LYS A 192 -6.71 9.38 31.52
N ILE A 193 -7.35 9.07 30.40
CA ILE A 193 -7.18 7.85 29.64
C ILE A 193 -6.30 8.13 28.43
N GLU A 194 -5.38 7.22 28.14
CA GLU A 194 -4.70 7.16 26.86
C GLU A 194 -5.33 6.07 25.97
N LEU A 195 -5.69 6.41 24.73
CA LEU A 195 -6.36 5.47 23.81
C LEU A 195 -5.44 5.04 22.69
N TRP A 196 -5.35 3.75 22.43
CA TRP A 196 -4.52 3.16 21.38
C TRP A 196 -5.39 2.40 20.38
N TYR A 197 -5.11 2.53 19.09
CA TYR A 197 -5.70 1.71 18.03
C TYR A 197 -4.58 1.10 17.18
N VAL A 198 -4.63 -0.22 17.02
CA VAL A 198 -3.58 -1.01 16.34
C VAL A 198 -4.06 -1.70 15.06
N GLY A 199 -5.27 -1.43 14.57
CA GLY A 199 -5.70 -1.90 13.24
C GLY A 199 -6.04 -3.39 13.15
N GLY A 200 -6.81 -3.92 14.10
CA GLY A 200 -7.26 -5.31 14.11
C GLY A 200 -6.11 -6.30 14.33
N ASN A 201 -5.57 -6.87 13.24
CA ASN A 201 -4.57 -7.93 13.32
C ASN A 201 -3.11 -7.46 13.52
N ASN A 202 -2.82 -6.17 13.42
CA ASN A 202 -1.47 -5.63 13.49
C ASN A 202 -0.98 -5.45 14.95
N THR A 203 -0.84 -6.58 15.65
CA THR A 203 -0.44 -6.61 17.07
C THR A 203 1.08 -6.53 17.28
N THR A 204 1.90 -6.75 16.25
CA THR A 204 3.38 -6.78 16.34
C THR A 204 3.98 -5.46 16.80
N ILE A 205 3.35 -4.32 16.48
CA ILE A 205 3.79 -2.99 16.96
C ILE A 205 3.76 -2.87 18.50
N LEU A 206 2.99 -3.71 19.19
CA LEU A 206 2.94 -3.75 20.66
C LEU A 206 4.24 -4.31 21.25
N GLU A 207 5.07 -5.01 20.47
CA GLU A 207 6.41 -5.46 20.88
C GLU A 207 7.35 -4.27 21.13
N GLN A 208 7.11 -3.12 20.51
CA GLN A 208 7.95 -1.92 20.59
C GLN A 208 7.46 -0.89 21.64
N ILE A 209 6.56 -1.27 22.54
CA ILE A 209 6.10 -0.40 23.63
C ILE A 209 7.25 -0.12 24.61
N SER A 210 7.42 1.15 24.97
CA SER A 210 8.45 1.59 25.90
C SER A 210 8.18 1.10 27.33
N PRO A 211 9.23 0.86 28.16
CA PRO A 211 9.06 0.40 29.53
C PRO A 211 8.16 1.31 30.39
N GLU A 212 8.22 2.63 30.21
CA GLU A 212 7.42 3.57 31.01
C GLU A 212 5.92 3.37 30.82
N LYS A 213 5.50 3.00 29.60
CA LYS A 213 4.09 2.70 29.31
C LYS A 213 3.65 1.37 29.91
N LEU A 214 4.58 0.45 30.15
CA LEU A 214 4.27 -0.83 30.80
C LEU A 214 4.01 -0.67 32.30
N GLU A 215 4.33 0.46 32.92
CA GLU A 215 3.97 0.73 34.32
C GLU A 215 2.48 1.08 34.48
N ILE A 216 1.87 1.65 33.44
CA ILE A 216 0.46 2.08 33.46
C ILE A 216 -0.47 0.85 33.27
N PRO A 217 -1.63 0.77 33.94
CA PRO A 217 -2.63 -0.25 33.68
C PRO A 217 -3.04 -0.31 32.20
N LEU A 218 -3.07 -1.52 31.62
CA LEU A 218 -3.39 -1.76 30.22
C LEU A 218 -4.67 -2.57 30.10
N LEU A 219 -5.61 -2.07 29.30
CA LEU A 219 -6.92 -2.65 29.07
C LEU A 219 -7.16 -2.85 27.57
N TYR A 220 -7.97 -3.84 27.20
CA TYR A 220 -8.37 -4.11 25.82
C TYR A 220 -9.89 -4.03 25.68
N SER A 221 -10.34 -3.16 24.77
CA SER A 221 -11.73 -2.94 24.34
C SER A 221 -11.86 -3.49 22.93
N CYS A 222 -12.78 -4.43 22.71
CA CYS A 222 -12.92 -5.11 21.44
C CYS A 222 -14.34 -5.63 21.21
N ASP A 223 -14.60 -6.10 20.00
CA ASP A 223 -15.79 -6.88 19.72
C ASP A 223 -15.71 -8.20 20.49
N TRP A 224 -16.81 -8.58 21.14
CA TRP A 224 -16.95 -9.87 21.79
C TRP A 224 -17.43 -10.91 20.77
N ASP A 225 -16.59 -11.14 19.77
CA ASP A 225 -16.77 -12.11 18.70
C ASP A 225 -15.53 -13.05 18.60
N GLN A 226 -15.48 -13.93 17.60
CA GLN A 226 -14.34 -14.84 17.43
C GLN A 226 -13.02 -14.10 17.13
N HIS A 227 -13.04 -13.08 16.28
CA HIS A 227 -11.83 -12.39 15.81
C HIS A 227 -11.25 -11.46 16.88
N GLY A 228 -12.08 -10.68 17.56
CA GLY A 228 -11.67 -9.80 18.66
C GLY A 228 -10.98 -10.58 19.78
N LEU A 229 -11.49 -11.78 20.10
CA LEU A 229 -10.88 -12.67 21.10
C LEU A 229 -9.59 -13.33 20.59
N GLU A 230 -9.50 -13.70 19.31
CA GLU A 230 -8.26 -14.18 18.70
C GLU A 230 -7.17 -13.10 18.70
N ILE A 231 -7.54 -11.84 18.49
CA ILE A 231 -6.64 -10.68 18.62
C ILE A 231 -6.21 -10.51 20.07
N TYR A 232 -7.15 -10.50 21.03
CA TYR A 232 -6.84 -10.37 22.45
C TYR A 232 -5.84 -11.43 22.91
N LYS A 233 -6.00 -12.68 22.46
CA LYS A 233 -5.06 -13.76 22.80
C LYS A 233 -3.62 -13.40 22.42
N ARG A 234 -3.41 -12.91 21.19
CA ARG A 234 -2.07 -12.50 20.72
C ARG A 234 -1.54 -11.31 21.51
N ILE A 235 -2.40 -10.32 21.78
CA ILE A 235 -2.04 -9.16 22.60
C ILE A 235 -1.61 -9.60 24.01
N HIS A 236 -2.38 -10.48 24.63
CA HIS A 236 -2.10 -11.04 25.94
C HIS A 236 -0.76 -11.79 25.97
N GLU A 237 -0.47 -12.62 24.97
CA GLU A 237 0.82 -13.31 24.83
C GLU A 237 2.00 -12.32 24.74
N ILE A 238 1.87 -11.25 23.94
CA ILE A 238 2.88 -10.20 23.81
C ILE A 238 3.16 -9.52 25.15
N PHE A 239 2.13 -9.07 25.86
CA PHE A 239 2.32 -8.38 27.15
C PHE A 239 2.79 -9.33 28.25
N ASN A 240 2.31 -10.58 28.28
CA ASN A 240 2.76 -11.57 29.23
C ASN A 240 4.26 -11.89 29.05
N SER A 241 4.77 -11.90 27.82
CA SER A 241 6.22 -12.03 27.55
C SER A 241 7.07 -10.91 28.17
N LYS A 242 6.44 -9.76 28.45
CA LYS A 242 7.03 -8.57 29.08
C LYS A 242 6.72 -8.47 30.58
N ASN A 243 6.24 -9.56 31.21
CA ASN A 243 5.76 -9.59 32.60
C ASN A 243 4.67 -8.55 32.90
N LYS A 244 3.87 -8.18 31.89
CA LYS A 244 2.76 -7.23 32.04
C LYS A 244 1.44 -7.94 31.79
N ASN A 245 0.51 -7.78 32.73
CA ASN A 245 -0.87 -8.23 32.53
C ASN A 245 -1.66 -7.16 31.77
N ILE A 246 -2.40 -7.58 30.74
CA ILE A 246 -3.41 -6.77 30.07
C ILE A 246 -4.78 -7.40 30.33
N GLN A 247 -5.78 -6.58 30.65
CA GLN A 247 -7.14 -7.07 30.95
C GLN A 247 -8.09 -6.75 29.81
N ILE A 248 -8.84 -7.74 29.32
CA ILE A 248 -9.98 -7.50 28.44
C ILE A 248 -11.16 -6.94 29.22
N LEU A 249 -11.82 -5.93 28.67
CA LEU A 249 -13.00 -5.29 29.25
C LEU A 249 -14.25 -6.12 28.98
N THR A 250 -14.96 -6.47 30.07
CA THR A 250 -16.24 -7.17 30.03
C THR A 250 -17.36 -6.18 29.66
N PRO A 251 -18.21 -6.44 28.64
CA PRO A 251 -19.31 -5.59 28.26
C PRO A 251 -20.29 -5.43 29.43
N TYR A 252 -20.64 -4.19 29.75
CA TYR A 252 -21.61 -3.90 30.79
C TYR A 252 -23.03 -4.08 30.28
N ASN A 253 -23.27 -3.75 29.00
CA ASN A 253 -24.57 -3.91 28.37
C ASN A 253 -24.66 -5.27 27.67
N GLN A 254 -25.00 -6.28 28.46
CA GLN A 254 -25.20 -7.66 28.01
C GLN A 254 -26.64 -7.89 27.50
N GLU A 255 -27.32 -6.85 27.00
CA GLU A 255 -28.62 -6.98 26.32
C GLU A 255 -28.50 -6.67 24.82
N CYS A 256 -27.40 -6.02 24.40
CA CYS A 256 -27.08 -5.70 23.00
C CYS A 256 -26.45 -6.88 22.25
N PHE A 257 -27.08 -8.06 22.30
CA PHE A 257 -26.62 -9.20 21.52
C PHE A 257 -27.01 -9.06 20.06
N LEU A 258 -26.02 -9.08 19.18
CA LEU A 258 -26.23 -9.14 17.74
C LEU A 258 -26.09 -10.59 17.26
N PRO A 259 -26.93 -11.06 16.34
CA PRO A 259 -26.73 -12.36 15.72
C PRO A 259 -25.45 -12.34 14.86
N GLU A 260 -24.75 -13.47 14.78
CA GLU A 260 -23.59 -13.66 13.88
C GLU A 260 -23.95 -13.39 12.41
N SER A 261 -25.22 -13.57 12.03
CA SER A 261 -25.74 -13.26 10.69
C SER A 261 -26.00 -11.76 10.44
N SER A 262 -25.56 -10.87 11.34
CA SER A 262 -25.74 -9.42 11.19
C SER A 262 -25.06 -8.89 9.92
N PRO A 263 -25.67 -7.92 9.22
CA PRO A 263 -25.06 -7.31 8.04
C PRO A 263 -23.68 -6.72 8.36
N ASN A 264 -22.72 -6.87 7.45
CA ASN A 264 -21.35 -6.37 7.58
C ASN A 264 -20.51 -6.99 8.72
N HIS A 265 -20.97 -8.08 9.32
CA HIS A 265 -20.20 -8.88 10.26
C HIS A 265 -19.67 -10.15 9.57
N GLY A 266 -18.34 -10.32 9.56
CA GLY A 266 -17.67 -11.44 8.88
C GLY A 266 -17.10 -12.51 9.82
N SER A 267 -17.12 -12.26 11.12
CA SER A 267 -16.62 -13.17 12.14
C SER A 267 -17.61 -14.29 12.38
N LYS A 268 -17.13 -15.52 12.48
CA LYS A 268 -17.95 -16.67 12.83
C LYS A 268 -17.34 -17.44 13.97
N TRP A 269 -18.15 -17.80 14.95
CA TRP A 269 -17.80 -18.74 15.99
C TRP A 269 -17.43 -20.05 15.33
N LYS A 270 -16.19 -20.49 15.56
CA LYS A 270 -15.78 -21.84 15.19
C LYS A 270 -16.36 -22.78 16.25
N ASP A 271 -16.91 -23.93 15.85
CA ASP A 271 -17.36 -25.00 16.76
C ASP A 271 -16.15 -25.53 17.56
N LEU A 272 -15.78 -24.79 18.59
CA LEU A 272 -14.60 -25.04 19.38
C LEU A 272 -14.98 -24.84 20.85
N HIS A 273 -14.62 -25.83 21.67
CA HIS A 273 -14.49 -25.65 23.10
C HIS A 273 -13.34 -24.67 23.39
N ILE A 274 -13.58 -23.37 23.19
CA ILE A 274 -12.62 -22.27 23.45
C ILE A 274 -12.11 -22.35 24.89
N THR A 275 -12.94 -22.83 25.82
CA THR A 275 -12.61 -23.09 27.23
C THR A 275 -11.50 -24.13 27.44
N HIS A 276 -11.31 -25.09 26.53
CA HIS A 276 -10.32 -26.17 26.66
C HIS A 276 -9.02 -25.95 25.87
N GLN A 277 -9.01 -25.06 24.87
CA GLN A 277 -7.81 -24.75 24.09
C GLN A 277 -6.95 -23.64 24.70
N TRP A 278 -7.47 -22.87 25.66
CA TRP A 278 -6.70 -21.83 26.36
C TRP A 278 -6.10 -22.43 27.64
N LYS A 279 -4.96 -23.12 27.49
CA LYS A 279 -4.24 -23.80 28.60
C LYS A 279 -3.91 -22.87 29.79
N SER A 280 -3.99 -21.56 29.60
CA SER A 280 -3.84 -20.50 30.62
C SER A 280 -4.86 -19.37 30.33
N HIS A 281 -6.15 -19.65 30.51
CA HIS A 281 -7.25 -18.77 30.08
C HIS A 281 -7.20 -17.40 30.80
N PRO A 282 -7.01 -16.26 30.11
CA PRO A 282 -6.88 -14.94 30.75
C PRO A 282 -8.23 -14.31 31.13
N PHE A 283 -9.26 -15.13 31.31
CA PHE A 283 -10.61 -14.62 31.56
C PHE A 283 -11.13 -15.13 32.89
N ASN A 284 -11.91 -14.28 33.53
CA ASN A 284 -12.55 -14.61 34.80
C ASN A 284 -13.84 -15.45 34.57
N LYS A 285 -14.46 -15.85 35.67
CA LYS A 285 -15.68 -16.67 35.68
C LYS A 285 -16.85 -16.01 34.94
N GLU A 286 -17.03 -14.70 35.11
CA GLU A 286 -18.11 -13.95 34.47
C GLU A 286 -17.94 -13.94 32.95
N GLN A 287 -16.75 -13.59 32.50
CA GLN A 287 -16.39 -13.56 31.09
C GLN A 287 -16.52 -14.95 30.45
N THR A 288 -16.15 -16.01 31.18
CA THR A 288 -16.32 -17.40 30.71
C THR A 288 -17.79 -17.76 30.51
N ASN A 289 -18.67 -17.32 31.43
CA ASN A 289 -20.11 -17.52 31.31
C ASN A 289 -20.69 -16.73 30.13
N LEU A 290 -20.25 -15.48 29.95
CA LEU A 290 -20.67 -14.64 28.83
C LEU A 290 -20.27 -15.26 27.48
N LEU A 291 -19.01 -15.69 27.33
CA LEU A 291 -18.55 -16.37 26.12
C LEU A 291 -19.36 -17.63 25.82
N SER A 292 -19.63 -18.46 26.84
CA SER A 292 -20.45 -19.65 26.67
C SER A 292 -21.86 -19.32 26.16
N LYS A 293 -22.46 -18.23 26.64
CA LYS A 293 -23.76 -17.74 26.18
C LYS A 293 -23.71 -17.27 24.72
N LEU A 294 -22.72 -16.46 24.37
CA LEU A 294 -22.54 -15.90 23.03
C LEU A 294 -22.34 -17.00 21.98
N ILE A 295 -21.45 -17.96 22.24
CA ILE A 295 -21.16 -19.08 21.33
C ILE A 295 -22.40 -19.95 21.12
N ASN A 296 -23.05 -20.39 22.21
CA ASN A 296 -24.22 -21.27 22.15
C ASN A 296 -25.38 -20.64 21.38
N ASN A 297 -25.56 -19.33 21.51
CA ASN A 297 -26.63 -18.60 20.84
C ASN A 297 -26.23 -18.05 19.46
N LYS A 298 -24.98 -18.23 19.03
CA LYS A 298 -24.39 -17.61 17.82
C LYS A 298 -24.58 -16.09 17.79
N GLN A 299 -24.21 -15.46 18.90
CA GLN A 299 -24.34 -14.03 19.14
C GLN A 299 -22.98 -13.39 19.41
N TRP A 300 -22.89 -12.08 19.24
CA TRP A 300 -21.72 -11.27 19.58
C TRP A 300 -22.16 -9.92 20.17
N ILE A 301 -21.22 -9.18 20.75
CA ILE A 301 -21.45 -7.80 21.23
C ILE A 301 -20.44 -6.89 20.55
N GLU A 302 -20.93 -5.80 19.96
CA GLU A 302 -20.13 -4.79 19.26
C GLU A 302 -19.46 -3.82 20.26
N GLU A 303 -18.19 -3.49 20.04
CA GLU A 303 -17.41 -2.54 20.84
C GLU A 303 -18.12 -1.18 20.92
N GLU A 304 -18.59 -0.67 19.78
CA GLU A 304 -19.25 0.64 19.68
C GLU A 304 -20.57 0.75 20.42
N SER A 305 -21.21 -0.39 20.73
CA SER A 305 -22.42 -0.42 21.54
C SER A 305 -22.16 -0.14 23.02
N GLN A 306 -20.90 -0.14 23.45
CA GLN A 306 -20.49 0.08 24.83
C GLN A 306 -19.96 1.51 25.01
N ASP A 307 -20.59 2.29 25.90
CA ASP A 307 -19.98 3.55 26.34
C ASP A 307 -18.69 3.27 27.12
N LEU A 308 -17.57 3.86 26.67
CA LEU A 308 -16.25 3.58 27.23
C LEU A 308 -16.16 3.90 28.74
N VAL A 309 -16.79 4.98 29.20
CA VAL A 309 -16.72 5.38 30.62
C VAL A 309 -17.51 4.41 31.48
N GLN A 310 -18.72 4.04 31.05
CA GLN A 310 -19.53 3.04 31.73
C GLN A 310 -18.86 1.67 31.72
N LEU A 311 -18.25 1.30 30.61
CA LEU A 311 -17.49 0.05 30.46
C LEU A 311 -16.33 -0.01 31.46
N LEU A 312 -15.56 1.07 31.60
CA LEU A 312 -14.46 1.14 32.57
C LEU A 312 -14.96 1.06 34.01
N GLN A 313 -16.02 1.80 34.35
CA GLN A 313 -16.64 1.77 35.68
C GLN A 313 -17.15 0.37 36.04
N TYR A 314 -17.82 -0.32 35.11
CA TYR A 314 -18.30 -1.68 35.29
C TYR A 314 -17.16 -2.66 35.56
N ASN A 315 -16.02 -2.49 34.89
CA ASN A 315 -14.82 -3.29 35.09
C ASN A 315 -13.97 -2.84 36.30
N GLY A 316 -14.51 -1.96 37.16
CA GLY A 316 -13.89 -1.57 38.43
C GLY A 316 -12.87 -0.43 38.35
N PHE A 317 -12.78 0.26 37.21
CA PHE A 317 -11.87 1.40 37.04
C PHE A 317 -12.59 2.70 37.39
N SER A 318 -12.01 3.45 38.33
CA SER A 318 -12.46 4.82 38.62
C SER A 318 -11.85 5.76 37.59
N VAL A 319 -12.72 6.37 36.78
CA VAL A 319 -12.39 7.28 35.68
C VAL A 319 -12.99 8.65 35.87
#